data_AF-A0A179DMI7-F1
#
_entry.id   AF-A0A179DMI7-F1
#
_cell.length_a   1.000
_cell.length_b   1.000
_cell.length_c   1.000
_cell.angle_alpha   90.00
_cell.angle_beta   90.00
_cell.angle_gamma   90.00
#
_symmetry.space_group_name_H-M   'P 1'
#
loop_
_entity.id
_entity.type
_entity.pdbx_description
1 polymer ?
#
loop_
_entity_poly.entity_id
_entity_poly.type
_entity_poly.pdbx_seq_one_letter_code
_entity_poly.pdbx_strand_id
1 'polypeptide(L)' 'MKKTLGIAIIVIGALILLGAVVLTPAVSFNPADSNNGTHAAAMYFFGGLFIAGVGVVIFANSLPDYKTKNN' A
#
# COMPACT_ATOMS: atom_id res chain seq x y z
N MET A 1 12.32 -9.50 13.59
CA MET A 1 12.68 -9.18 12.20
C MET A 1 11.46 -9.05 11.28
N LYS A 2 10.57 -10.06 11.18
CA LYS A 2 9.37 -10.00 10.31
C LYS A 2 8.42 -8.84 10.62
N LYS A 3 8.24 -8.51 11.91
CA LYS A 3 7.43 -7.35 12.36
C LYS A 3 7.94 -6.02 11.81
N THR A 4 9.23 -5.75 11.98
CA THR A 4 9.88 -4.53 11.48
C THR A 4 9.84 -4.46 9.96
N LEU A 5 10.04 -5.60 9.27
CA LEU A 5 9.93 -5.69 7.82
C LEU A 5 8.51 -5.38 7.32
N GLY A 6 7.49 -5.96 7.96
CA GLY A 6 6.09 -5.68 7.63
C GLY A 6 5.75 -4.20 7.79
N ILE A 7 6.17 -3.58 8.90
CA ILE A 7 6.00 -2.13 9.13
C ILE A 7 6.72 -1.32 8.04
N ALA A 8 7.97 -1.64 7.71
CA ALA A 8 8.72 -0.93 6.68
C ALA A 8 8.02 -0.97 5.32
N ILE A 9 7.49 -2.13 4.93
CA ILE A 9 6.75 -2.30 3.67
C ILE A 9 5.43 -1.51 3.68
N ILE A 10 4.71 -1.49 4.81
CA ILE A 10 3.51 -0.65 4.98
C ILE A 10 3.85 0.83 4.78
N VAL A 11 4.94 1.30 5.41
CA VAL A 11 5.38 2.70 5.29
C VAL A 11 5.74 3.04 3.85
N ILE A 12 6.46 2.16 3.14
CA ILE A 12 6.79 2.36 1.72
C ILE A 12 5.52 2.44 0.87
N GLY A 13 4.57 1.51 1.07
CA GLY A 13 3.28 1.54 0.36
C GLY A 13 2.50 2.83 0.63
N ALA A 14 2.47 3.28 1.89
CA ALA A 14 1.80 4.52 2.28
C ALA A 14 2.45 5.77 1.64
N LEU A 15 3.78 5.82 1.55
CA LEU A 15 4.49 6.92 0.89
C LEU A 15 4.22 6.97 -0.61
N ILE A 16 4.14 5.80 -1.27
CA ILE A 16 3.76 5.71 -2.68
C ILE A 16 2.32 6.22 -2.88
N LEU A 17 1.39 5.82 -2.01
CA LEU A 17 0.01 6.30 -2.06
C LEU A 17 -0.09 7.81 -1.83
N LEU A 18 0.63 8.32 -0.85
CA LEU A 18 0.67 9.76 -0.57
C LEU A 18 1.21 10.53 -1.78
N GLY A 19 2.32 10.07 -2.36
CA GLY A 19 2.88 10.66 -3.57
C GLY A 19 1.92 10.61 -4.75
N ALA A 20 1.25 9.47 -4.96
CA ALA A 20 0.25 9.32 -6.02
C ALA A 20 -0.90 10.33 -5.82
N VAL A 21 -1.46 10.45 -4.62
CA VAL A 21 -2.60 11.35 -4.35
C VAL A 21 -2.22 12.83 -4.42
N VAL A 22 -1.04 13.22 -3.92
CA VAL A 22 -0.61 14.62 -3.88
C VAL A 22 -0.14 15.12 -5.26
N LEU A 23 0.54 14.26 -6.03
CA LEU A 23 1.16 14.65 -7.30
C LEU A 23 0.26 14.41 -8.52
N THR A 24 -0.89 13.75 -8.34
CA THR A 24 -1.79 13.38 -9.44
C THR A 24 -3.13 14.10 -9.30
N PRO A 25 -3.58 14.83 -10.34
CA PRO A 25 -4.93 15.38 -10.38
C PRO A 25 -6.00 14.30 -10.25
N ALA A 26 -7.09 14.56 -9.52
CA ALA A 26 -8.15 13.58 -9.28
C ALA A 26 -8.75 12.98 -10.57
N VAL A 27 -8.86 13.79 -11.64
CA VAL A 27 -9.36 13.35 -12.95
C VAL A 27 -8.48 12.26 -13.59
N SER A 28 -7.19 12.23 -13.26
CA SER A 28 -6.23 11.24 -13.78
C SER A 28 -6.34 9.88 -13.09
N PHE A 29 -7.23 9.71 -12.10
CA PHE A 29 -7.61 8.39 -11.58
C PHE A 29 -8.90 7.84 -12.22
N ASN A 30 -9.56 8.62 -13.09
CA ASN A 30 -10.77 8.19 -13.76
C ASN A 30 -10.40 7.31 -14.97
N PRO A 31 -10.71 6.00 -14.97
CA PRO A 31 -10.39 5.11 -16.08
C PRO A 31 -11.15 5.45 -17.38
N ALA A 32 -12.23 6.23 -17.31
CA ALA A 32 -12.97 6.70 -18.49
C ALA A 32 -12.29 7.88 -19.20
N ASP A 33 -11.30 8.52 -18.58
CA ASP A 33 -10.57 9.66 -19.13
C ASP A 33 -9.22 9.18 -19.69
N SER A 34 -9.28 8.47 -20.83
CA SER A 34 -8.16 7.68 -21.36
C SER A 34 -7.11 8.47 -22.16
N ASN A 35 -7.23 9.81 -22.26
CA ASN A 35 -6.41 10.61 -23.16
C ASN A 35 -5.12 11.18 -22.54
N ASN A 36 -4.97 11.19 -21.21
CA ASN A 36 -3.91 11.94 -20.52
C ASN A 36 -3.22 11.15 -19.41
N GLY A 37 -2.16 10.37 -19.69
CA GLY A 37 -1.22 9.86 -18.66
C GLY A 37 -1.80 9.01 -17.52
N THR A 38 -3.11 8.75 -17.54
CA THR A 38 -3.98 8.13 -16.53
C THR A 38 -3.47 6.75 -16.12
N HIS A 39 -2.86 6.03 -17.06
CA HIS A 39 -2.35 4.68 -16.87
C HIS A 39 -1.17 4.60 -15.88
N ALA A 40 -0.23 5.55 -15.94
CA ALA A 40 0.96 5.50 -15.10
C ALA A 40 0.63 5.89 -13.65
N ALA A 41 -0.16 6.95 -13.46
CA ALA A 41 -0.52 7.43 -12.13
C ALA A 41 -1.45 6.46 -11.38
N ALA A 42 -2.43 5.88 -12.09
CA ALA A 42 -3.28 4.83 -11.53
C ALA A 42 -2.46 3.59 -11.11
N MET A 43 -1.46 3.21 -11.91
CA MET A 43 -0.57 2.09 -11.57
C MET A 43 0.18 2.33 -10.26
N TYR A 44 0.68 3.54 -10.01
CA TYR A 44 1.34 3.86 -8.74
C TYR A 44 0.38 3.82 -7.56
N PHE A 45 -0.86 4.30 -7.73
CA PHE A 45 -1.87 4.23 -6.69
C PHE A 45 -2.25 2.79 -6.34
N PHE A 46 -2.63 1.98 -7.33
CA PHE A 46 -2.99 0.58 -7.09
C PHE A 46 -1.79 -0.29 -6.68
N GLY A 47 -0.61 0.00 -7.20
CA GLY A 47 0.64 -0.63 -6.78
C GLY A 47 1.00 -0.30 -5.33
N GLY A 48 0.82 0.95 -4.91
CA GLY A 48 0.99 1.37 -3.51
C GLY A 48 0.03 0.66 -2.55
N LEU A 49 -1.24 0.50 -2.95
CA LEU A 49 -2.24 -0.28 -2.19
C LEU A 49 -1.81 -1.73 -2.03
N PHE A 50 -1.35 -2.36 -3.12
CA PHE A 50 -0.87 -3.74 -3.10
C PHE A 50 0.33 -3.91 -2.17
N ILE A 51 1.34 -3.05 -2.29
CA ILE A 51 2.55 -3.08 -1.44
C ILE A 51 2.18 -2.91 0.04
N ALA A 52 1.32 -1.92 0.35
CA ALA A 52 0.85 -1.72 1.71
C ALA A 52 0.12 -2.96 2.26
N GLY A 53 -0.75 -3.57 1.45
CA GLY A 53 -1.47 -4.81 1.80
C GLY A 53 -0.54 -5.99 2.08
N VAL A 54 0.49 -6.19 1.25
CA VAL A 54 1.53 -7.21 1.50
C VAL A 54 2.24 -6.95 2.83
N GLY A 55 2.59 -5.69 3.13
CA GLY A 55 3.18 -5.29 4.39
C GLY A 55 2.29 -5.62 5.60
N VAL A 56 0.98 -5.37 5.48
CA VAL A 56 -0.02 -5.72 6.51
C VAL A 56 -0.06 -7.23 6.74
N VAL A 57 -0.08 -8.05 5.68
CA VAL A 57 -0.07 -9.52 5.79
C VAL A 57 1.19 -10.01 6.50
N ILE A 58 2.36 -9.48 6.15
CA ILE A 58 3.63 -9.85 6.79
C ILE A 58 3.63 -9.45 8.27
N PHE A 59 3.13 -8.26 8.58
CA PHE A 59 3.04 -7.77 9.94
C PHE A 59 2.08 -8.61 10.78
N ALA A 60 0.86 -8.88 10.29
CA ALA A 60 -0.14 -9.68 10.98
C ALA A 60 0.39 -11.09 11.29
N ASN A 61 1.03 -11.74 10.32
CA ASN A 61 1.65 -13.06 10.50
C ASN A 61 2.89 -13.05 11.41
N SER A 62 3.39 -11.87 11.79
CA SER A 62 4.52 -11.74 12.72
C SER A 62 4.09 -11.55 14.18
N LEU A 63 2.80 -11.28 14.42
CA LEU A 63 2.27 -11.13 15.76
C LEU A 63 2.03 -12.51 16.40
N PRO A 64 2.33 -12.67 17.69
CA PRO A 64 1.99 -13.89 18.40
C PRO A 64 0.48 -14.08 18.44
N ASP A 65 0.04 -15.31 18.24
CA ASP A 65 -1.37 -15.68 18.29
C ASP A 65 -1.92 -15.36 19.70
N TYR A 66 -3.08 -14.71 19.79
CA TYR A 66 -3.63 -14.28 21.08
C TYR A 66 -3.96 -15.47 22.00
N LYS A 67 -4.01 -16.69 21.45
CA LYS A 67 -4.23 -17.94 22.19
C LYS A 67 -3.01 -18.47 22.94
N THR A 68 -1.79 -18.10 22.58
CA THR A 68 -0.57 -18.65 23.21
C THR A 68 -0.09 -17.88 24.43
N LYS A 69 -0.75 -16.78 24.81
CA LYS A 69 -0.33 -15.91 25.92
C LYS A 69 -0.97 -16.21 27.28
N ASN A 70 -1.93 -17.13 27.35
CA ASN A 70 -2.73 -17.41 28.55
C ASN A 70 -2.53 -18.81 29.17
N ASN A 71 -1.45 -19.52 28.80
CA ASN A 71 -1.05 -20.78 29.42
C ASN A 71 0.24 -20.61 30.21
#